data_AF-G0UT07-F1
#
_entry.id   AF-G0UT07-F1
#
_cell.length_a   1.000
_cell.length_b   1.000
_cell.length_c   1.000
_cell.angle_alpha   90.00
_cell.angle_beta   90.00
_cell.angle_gamma   90.00
#
_symmetry.space_group_name_H-M   'P 1'
#
loop_
_entity.id
_entity.type
_entity.pdbx_description
1 polymer ?
#
loop_
_entity_poly.entity_id
_entity_poly.type
_entity_poly.pdbx_seq_one_letter_code
_entity_poly.pdbx_strand_id
1 'polypeptide(L)'
;MGKRMEEAARKKAEEALKREAEQEAAQKRAREEAKRRAEEEAEQKRAQEEAQRQAEEEATRKQAEEEAARKRAENARRRESAREALKKRAEEAARKRAEEMARKRAERAARRQAEEAAAKKLAEEEEARRVAEEEIAQKRAEEEAARKRLEEEAARKKAEQEAARKKAEEEAARKRAEQEAARKKAEEEAARKRAEQEAARKKAEEEAARKRAEQEAARKKAEEEAARKRAEQEAARKKAEEEAARKRAEEEEEARRMAEEDAARREAERVAQEQAEEAARKKAVEEEMERKRAAAEQKAALARQKQQERKKKLEKYRKQVLARHRAVQEESGATSLAAAAAAQGVADTPLVNTPQYAATEEPSIAPARPSEASLIAEALTFPSGNVTVEHFDENQLVVRRKSLDDPWDIGLRFDWSVKTLAIASLPSYRASDPRRLHPFMRVYQSKAVWFLEEVNGTKANNIREVMEVLKRTLNARFVFRK
;
A
#
# COMPACT_ATOMS: atom_id res chain seq x y z
N MET A 1 -103.66 -92.03 -4.00
CA MET A 1 -102.19 -91.83 -4.10
C MET A 1 -101.77 -90.39 -4.42
N GLY A 2 -102.62 -89.54 -5.04
CA GLY A 2 -102.24 -88.17 -5.44
C GLY A 2 -101.87 -87.18 -4.31
N LYS A 3 -102.60 -87.14 -3.19
CA LYS A 3 -102.35 -86.16 -2.09
C LYS A 3 -100.98 -86.36 -1.40
N ARG A 4 -100.49 -87.59 -1.27
CA ARG A 4 -99.17 -87.90 -0.69
C ARG A 4 -98.00 -87.50 -1.61
N MET A 5 -98.22 -87.52 -2.93
CA MET A 5 -97.21 -87.11 -3.93
C MET A 5 -97.07 -85.58 -3.97
N GLU A 6 -98.18 -84.85 -3.85
CA GLU A 6 -98.17 -83.38 -3.82
C GLU A 6 -97.55 -82.82 -2.53
N GLU A 7 -97.84 -83.44 -1.39
CA GLU A 7 -97.23 -83.07 -0.10
C GLU A 7 -95.71 -83.38 -0.07
N ALA A 8 -95.30 -84.50 -0.66
CA ALA A 8 -93.89 -84.84 -0.84
C ALA A 8 -93.17 -83.87 -1.81
N ALA A 9 -93.85 -83.39 -2.85
CA ALA A 9 -93.31 -82.40 -3.79
C ALA A 9 -93.17 -81.01 -3.14
N ARG A 10 -94.16 -80.56 -2.36
CA ARG A 10 -94.10 -79.28 -1.62
C ARG A 10 -93.01 -79.30 -0.56
N LYS A 11 -92.86 -80.41 0.20
CA LYS A 11 -91.79 -80.55 1.19
C LYS A 11 -90.40 -80.56 0.56
N LYS A 12 -90.24 -81.19 -0.61
CA LYS A 12 -88.98 -81.13 -1.39
C LYS A 12 -88.68 -79.74 -1.91
N ALA A 13 -89.69 -78.99 -2.36
CA ALA A 13 -89.52 -77.61 -2.82
C ALA A 13 -89.15 -76.67 -1.67
N GLU A 14 -89.80 -76.81 -0.50
CA GLU A 14 -89.47 -76.04 0.71
C GLU A 14 -88.07 -76.37 1.24
N GLU A 15 -87.67 -77.65 1.22
CA GLU A 15 -86.32 -78.07 1.60
C GLU A 15 -85.26 -77.59 0.60
N ALA A 16 -85.58 -77.53 -0.70
CA ALA A 16 -84.70 -76.97 -1.72
C ALA A 16 -84.51 -75.45 -1.53
N LEU A 17 -85.60 -74.70 -1.29
CA LEU A 17 -85.54 -73.27 -1.00
C LEU A 17 -84.79 -72.98 0.30
N LYS A 18 -84.95 -73.82 1.34
CA LYS A 18 -84.19 -73.69 2.58
C LYS A 18 -82.70 -73.95 2.38
N ARG A 19 -82.32 -74.95 1.57
CA ARG A 19 -80.93 -75.23 1.20
C ARG A 19 -80.33 -74.12 0.34
N GLU A 20 -81.09 -73.55 -0.58
CA GLU A 20 -80.66 -72.43 -1.41
C GLU A 20 -80.44 -71.17 -0.56
N ALA A 21 -81.38 -70.86 0.36
CA ALA A 21 -81.23 -69.77 1.32
C ALA A 21 -80.04 -69.98 2.27
N GLU A 22 -79.80 -71.21 2.72
CA GLU A 22 -78.64 -71.57 3.56
C GLU A 22 -77.32 -71.47 2.77
N GLN A 23 -77.31 -71.88 1.51
CA GLN A 23 -76.16 -71.72 0.60
C GLN A 23 -75.90 -70.25 0.28
N GLU A 24 -76.94 -69.44 0.04
CA GLU A 24 -76.78 -68.01 -0.20
C GLU A 24 -76.29 -67.28 1.07
N ALA A 25 -76.81 -67.65 2.25
CA ALA A 25 -76.33 -67.14 3.53
C ALA A 25 -74.87 -67.55 3.79
N ALA A 26 -74.49 -68.79 3.49
CA ALA A 26 -73.11 -69.27 3.58
C ALA A 26 -72.19 -68.54 2.60
N GLN A 27 -72.62 -68.31 1.36
CA GLN A 27 -71.87 -67.55 0.36
C GLN A 27 -71.73 -66.07 0.74
N LYS A 28 -72.76 -65.44 1.31
CA LYS A 28 -72.67 -64.06 1.82
C LYS A 28 -71.69 -63.95 2.98
N ARG A 29 -71.73 -64.88 3.93
CA ARG A 29 -70.76 -64.94 5.05
C ARG A 29 -69.33 -65.16 4.55
N ALA A 30 -69.13 -66.08 3.61
CA ALA A 30 -67.81 -66.33 3.02
C ALA A 30 -67.27 -65.12 2.23
N ARG A 31 -68.13 -64.42 1.48
CA ARG A 31 -67.75 -63.19 0.77
C ARG A 31 -67.45 -62.03 1.72
N GLU A 32 -68.22 -61.89 2.79
CA GLU A 32 -67.98 -60.88 3.82
C GLU A 32 -66.70 -61.14 4.60
N GLU A 33 -66.43 -62.40 4.96
CA GLU A 33 -65.19 -62.81 5.61
C GLU A 33 -63.97 -62.62 4.69
N ALA A 34 -64.10 -62.97 3.41
CA ALA A 34 -63.05 -62.69 2.42
C ALA A 34 -62.80 -61.19 2.24
N LYS A 35 -63.86 -60.36 2.27
CA LYS A 35 -63.73 -58.91 2.20
C LYS A 35 -63.05 -58.34 3.43
N ARG A 36 -63.40 -58.81 4.64
CA ARG A 36 -62.76 -58.40 5.90
C ARG A 36 -61.28 -58.79 5.94
N ARG A 37 -60.94 -60.02 5.55
CA ARG A 37 -59.53 -60.48 5.45
C ARG A 37 -58.73 -59.66 4.43
N ALA A 38 -59.33 -59.35 3.28
CA ALA A 38 -58.70 -58.50 2.26
C ALA A 38 -58.53 -57.04 2.74
N GLU A 39 -59.46 -56.51 3.51
CA GLU A 39 -59.39 -55.17 4.11
C GLU A 39 -58.33 -55.11 5.22
N GLU A 40 -58.27 -56.11 6.10
CA GLU A 40 -57.24 -56.25 7.14
C GLU A 40 -55.83 -56.43 6.53
N GLU A 41 -55.69 -57.25 5.47
CA GLU A 41 -54.41 -57.42 4.77
C GLU A 41 -53.98 -56.12 4.05
N ALA A 42 -54.92 -55.39 3.46
CA ALA A 42 -54.64 -54.09 2.85
C ALA A 42 -54.25 -53.04 3.90
N GLU A 43 -54.86 -53.05 5.07
CA GLU A 43 -54.50 -52.17 6.19
C GLU A 43 -53.11 -52.53 6.75
N GLN A 44 -52.82 -53.81 6.96
CA GLN A 44 -51.49 -54.26 7.37
C GLN A 44 -50.40 -53.89 6.36
N LYS A 45 -50.68 -54.03 5.07
CA LYS A 45 -49.74 -53.64 4.01
C LYS A 45 -49.50 -52.13 3.98
N ARG A 46 -50.55 -51.32 4.18
CA ARG A 46 -50.42 -49.86 4.30
C ARG A 46 -49.63 -49.45 5.54
N ALA A 47 -49.89 -50.07 6.69
CA ALA A 47 -49.15 -49.84 7.92
C ALA A 47 -47.67 -50.23 7.78
N GLN A 48 -47.37 -51.35 7.12
CA GLN A 48 -45.99 -51.76 6.82
C GLN A 48 -45.30 -50.80 5.85
N GLU A 49 -45.99 -50.36 4.78
CA GLU A 49 -45.44 -49.39 3.83
C GLU A 49 -45.19 -48.02 4.47
N GLU A 50 -46.09 -47.56 5.35
CA GLU A 50 -45.92 -46.32 6.10
C GLU A 50 -44.77 -46.42 7.11
N ALA A 51 -44.65 -47.54 7.82
CA ALA A 51 -43.51 -47.79 8.70
C ALA A 51 -42.17 -47.86 7.94
N GLN A 52 -42.15 -48.46 6.75
CA GLN A 52 -40.96 -48.48 5.88
C GLN A 52 -40.60 -47.08 5.40
N ARG A 53 -41.59 -46.29 4.94
CA ARG A 53 -41.36 -44.90 4.51
C ARG A 53 -40.84 -44.03 5.64
N GLN A 54 -41.39 -44.16 6.85
CA GLN A 54 -40.90 -43.43 8.02
C GLN A 54 -39.47 -43.85 8.41
N ALA A 55 -39.16 -45.16 8.36
CA ALA A 55 -37.81 -45.65 8.61
C ALA A 55 -36.79 -45.16 7.57
N GLU A 56 -37.17 -45.12 6.29
CA GLU A 56 -36.34 -44.57 5.21
C GLU A 56 -36.14 -43.05 5.33
N GLU A 57 -37.19 -42.30 5.66
CA GLU A 57 -37.09 -40.86 5.92
C GLU A 57 -36.22 -40.55 7.15
N GLU A 58 -36.35 -41.33 8.23
CA GLU A 58 -35.51 -41.17 9.41
C GLU A 58 -34.04 -41.53 9.11
N ALA A 59 -33.80 -42.59 8.33
CA ALA A 59 -32.46 -43.00 7.92
C ALA A 59 -31.78 -41.93 7.04
N THR A 60 -32.50 -41.40 6.05
CA THR A 60 -31.98 -40.32 5.19
C THR A 60 -31.75 -39.03 5.97
N ARG A 61 -32.64 -38.69 6.92
CA ARG A 61 -32.45 -37.54 7.83
C ARG A 61 -31.21 -37.72 8.71
N LYS A 62 -30.99 -38.90 9.30
CA LYS A 62 -29.80 -39.22 10.09
C LYS A 62 -28.52 -39.13 9.27
N GLN A 63 -28.52 -39.64 8.04
CA GLN A 63 -27.38 -39.52 7.12
C GLN A 63 -27.08 -38.06 6.77
N ALA A 64 -28.10 -37.26 6.46
CA ALA A 64 -27.94 -35.84 6.16
C ALA A 64 -27.42 -35.04 7.37
N GLU A 65 -27.90 -35.36 8.57
CA GLU A 65 -27.42 -34.75 9.82
C GLU A 65 -25.96 -35.12 10.12
N GLU A 66 -25.59 -36.39 9.95
CA GLU A 66 -24.22 -36.84 10.13
C GLU A 66 -23.27 -36.20 9.10
N GLU A 67 -23.67 -36.11 7.83
CA GLU A 67 -22.89 -35.45 6.80
C GLU A 67 -22.74 -33.94 7.08
N ALA A 68 -23.80 -33.28 7.54
CA ALA A 68 -23.75 -31.88 7.96
C ALA A 68 -22.83 -31.69 9.18
N ALA A 69 -22.86 -32.61 10.14
CA ALA A 69 -21.96 -32.60 11.31
C ALA A 69 -20.49 -32.80 10.88
N ARG A 70 -20.21 -33.75 9.98
CA ARG A 70 -18.87 -33.98 9.41
C ARG A 70 -18.35 -32.74 8.68
N LYS A 71 -19.16 -32.12 7.82
CA LYS A 71 -18.81 -30.87 7.12
C LYS A 71 -18.56 -29.70 8.07
N ARG A 72 -19.32 -29.59 9.17
CA ARG A 72 -19.09 -28.57 10.21
C ARG A 72 -17.77 -28.80 10.94
N ALA A 73 -17.47 -30.05 11.32
CA ALA A 73 -16.22 -30.42 11.98
C ALA A 73 -15.00 -30.17 11.08
N GLU A 74 -15.07 -30.52 9.80
CA GLU A 74 -14.01 -30.25 8.83
C GLU A 74 -13.77 -28.75 8.65
N ASN A 75 -14.84 -27.95 8.50
CA ASN A 75 -14.72 -26.50 8.41
C ASN A 75 -14.16 -25.87 9.69
N ALA A 76 -14.50 -26.41 10.86
CA ALA A 76 -13.91 -25.96 12.13
C ALA A 76 -12.40 -26.23 12.18
N ARG A 77 -11.97 -27.45 11.82
CA ARG A 77 -10.54 -27.80 11.72
C ARG A 77 -9.78 -26.93 10.71
N ARG A 78 -10.39 -26.66 9.55
CA ARG A 78 -9.80 -25.78 8.53
C ARG A 78 -9.67 -24.33 9.01
N ARG A 79 -10.65 -23.85 9.79
CA ARG A 79 -10.58 -22.51 10.39
C ARG A 79 -9.51 -22.43 11.47
N GLU A 80 -9.38 -23.47 12.28
CA GLU A 80 -8.35 -23.55 13.32
C GLU A 80 -6.94 -23.58 12.71
N SER A 81 -6.69 -24.44 11.72
CA SER A 81 -5.40 -24.49 11.03
C SER A 81 -5.08 -23.19 10.28
N ALA A 82 -6.08 -22.54 9.68
CA ALA A 82 -5.90 -21.21 9.09
C ALA A 82 -5.55 -20.13 10.13
N ARG A 83 -6.19 -20.16 11.30
CA ARG A 83 -5.87 -19.25 12.42
C ARG A 83 -4.47 -19.49 12.96
N GLU A 84 -4.05 -20.74 13.10
CA GLU A 84 -2.69 -21.08 13.55
C GLU A 84 -1.64 -20.65 12.53
N ALA A 85 -1.89 -20.87 11.23
CA ALA A 85 -1.01 -20.40 10.17
C ALA A 85 -0.89 -18.87 10.14
N LEU A 86 -1.99 -18.15 10.37
CA LEU A 86 -1.97 -16.68 10.51
C LEU A 86 -1.18 -16.24 11.73
N LYS A 87 -1.34 -16.92 12.88
CA LYS A 87 -0.57 -16.63 14.10
C LYS A 87 0.93 -16.82 13.87
N LYS A 88 1.34 -17.93 13.25
CA LYS A 88 2.75 -18.19 12.89
C LYS A 88 3.32 -17.14 11.95
N ARG A 89 2.57 -16.74 10.91
CA ARG A 89 2.98 -15.67 9.99
C ARG A 89 3.10 -14.31 10.70
N ALA A 90 2.18 -14.00 11.61
CA ALA A 90 2.23 -12.76 12.39
C ALA A 90 3.44 -12.75 13.33
N GLU A 91 3.73 -13.87 13.99
CA GLU A 91 4.90 -14.03 14.87
C GLU A 91 6.22 -13.92 14.09
N GLU A 92 6.32 -14.57 12.93
CA GLU A 92 7.50 -14.46 12.06
C GLU A 92 7.70 -13.03 11.54
N ALA A 93 6.62 -12.35 11.13
CA ALA A 93 6.68 -10.95 10.72
C ALA A 93 7.09 -10.02 11.88
N ALA A 94 6.59 -10.27 13.09
CA ALA A 94 7.00 -9.54 14.29
C ALA A 94 8.48 -9.77 14.61
N ARG A 95 8.97 -11.01 14.51
CA ARG A 95 10.38 -11.35 14.70
C ARG A 95 11.27 -10.65 13.68
N LYS A 96 10.94 -10.69 12.39
CA LYS A 96 11.70 -9.99 11.33
C LYS A 96 11.76 -8.48 11.56
N ARG A 97 10.64 -7.86 11.97
CA ARG A 97 10.61 -6.44 12.33
C ARG A 97 11.47 -6.12 13.55
N ALA A 98 11.43 -6.96 14.58
CA ALA A 98 12.26 -6.79 15.77
C ALA A 98 13.76 -6.92 15.44
N GLU A 99 14.13 -7.89 14.60
CA GLU A 99 15.49 -8.10 14.12
C GLU A 99 15.99 -6.93 13.26
N GLU A 100 15.17 -6.43 12.33
CA GLU A 100 15.50 -5.27 11.51
C GLU A 100 15.69 -4.01 12.36
N MET A 101 14.82 -3.79 13.36
CA MET A 101 14.95 -2.67 14.29
C MET A 101 16.21 -2.79 15.15
N ALA A 102 16.55 -4.00 15.61
CA ALA A 102 17.78 -4.25 16.34
C ALA A 102 19.02 -3.98 15.47
N ARG A 103 19.01 -4.44 14.20
CA ARG A 103 20.08 -4.18 13.23
C ARG A 103 20.26 -2.69 12.96
N LYS A 104 19.18 -1.95 12.69
CA LYS A 104 19.23 -0.49 12.49
C LYS A 104 19.74 0.25 13.71
N ARG A 105 19.38 -0.20 14.92
CA ARG A 105 19.89 0.37 16.17
C ARG A 105 21.38 0.10 16.34
N ALA A 106 21.83 -1.12 16.06
CA ALA A 106 23.25 -1.48 16.11
C ALA A 106 24.07 -0.68 15.08
N GLU A 107 23.60 -0.57 13.85
CA GLU A 107 24.24 0.22 12.79
C GLU A 107 24.33 1.71 13.17
N ARG A 108 23.26 2.29 13.71
CA ARG A 108 23.27 3.68 14.18
C ARG A 108 24.22 3.89 15.35
N ALA A 109 24.34 2.91 16.25
CA ALA A 109 25.30 2.97 17.35
C ALA A 109 26.74 2.90 16.83
N ALA A 110 27.04 1.97 15.91
CA ALA A 110 28.35 1.85 15.28
C ALA A 110 28.75 3.12 14.51
N ARG A 111 27.82 3.70 13.73
CA ARG A 111 28.04 4.97 13.02
C ARG A 111 28.35 6.12 13.98
N ARG A 112 27.61 6.23 15.09
CA ARG A 112 27.88 7.25 16.12
C ARG A 112 29.26 7.09 16.74
N GLN A 113 29.66 5.87 17.07
CA GLN A 113 30.99 5.61 17.60
C GLN A 113 32.11 5.93 16.59
N ALA A 114 31.89 5.61 15.30
CA ALA A 114 32.84 5.95 14.25
C ALA A 114 32.96 7.47 14.06
N GLU A 115 31.84 8.20 14.09
CA GLU A 115 31.80 9.65 13.99
C GLU A 115 32.46 10.33 15.21
N GLU A 116 32.19 9.84 16.42
CA GLU A 116 32.82 10.34 17.65
C GLU A 116 34.33 10.08 17.67
N ALA A 117 34.77 8.89 17.23
CA ALA A 117 36.18 8.57 17.10
C ALA A 117 36.88 9.43 16.03
N ALA A 118 36.22 9.71 14.91
CA ALA A 118 36.74 10.60 13.88
C ALA A 118 36.83 12.05 14.38
N ALA A 119 35.80 12.55 15.08
CA ALA A 119 35.81 13.88 15.67
C ALA A 119 36.92 14.03 16.71
N LYS A 120 37.15 13.02 17.56
CA LYS A 120 38.23 13.03 18.54
C LYS A 120 39.62 13.07 17.89
N LYS A 121 39.83 12.29 16.83
CA LYS A 121 41.10 12.33 16.07
C LYS A 121 41.33 13.68 15.41
N LEU A 122 40.28 14.30 14.85
CA LEU A 122 40.39 15.62 14.23
C LEU A 122 40.73 16.70 15.28
N ALA A 123 40.12 16.63 16.46
CA ALA A 123 40.43 17.55 17.57
C ALA A 123 41.88 17.37 18.07
N GLU A 124 42.35 16.13 18.19
CA GLU A 124 43.74 15.83 18.59
C GLU A 124 44.75 16.32 17.53
N GLU A 125 44.43 16.17 16.24
CA GLU A 125 45.26 16.70 15.14
C GLU A 125 45.30 18.23 15.13
N GLU A 126 44.17 18.90 15.38
CA GLU A 126 44.10 20.36 15.48
C GLU A 126 44.90 20.88 16.69
N GLU A 127 44.79 20.23 17.85
CA GLU A 127 45.57 20.58 19.04
C GLU A 127 47.07 20.39 18.78
N ALA A 128 47.48 19.26 18.20
CA ALA A 128 48.87 19.02 17.83
C ALA A 128 49.41 20.08 16.85
N ARG A 129 48.58 20.49 15.88
CA ARG A 129 48.94 21.57 14.94
C ARG A 129 49.09 22.91 15.65
N ARG A 130 48.22 23.24 16.62
CA ARG A 130 48.32 24.47 17.41
C ARG A 130 49.58 24.51 18.27
N VAL A 131 49.91 23.40 18.94
CA VAL A 131 51.14 23.29 19.75
C VAL A 131 52.38 23.45 18.88
N ALA A 132 52.41 22.80 17.71
CA ALA A 132 53.53 22.94 16.78
C ALA A 132 53.69 24.38 16.24
N GLU A 133 52.58 25.06 15.95
CA GLU A 133 52.58 26.45 15.50
C GLU A 133 53.07 27.42 16.60
N GLU A 134 52.68 27.18 17.85
CA GLU A 134 53.13 27.96 19.02
C GLU A 134 54.62 27.74 19.31
N GLU A 135 55.14 26.53 19.20
CA GLU A 135 56.57 26.24 19.37
C GLU A 135 57.43 26.91 18.28
N ILE A 136 56.95 26.93 17.03
CA ILE A 136 57.61 27.65 15.93
C ILE A 136 57.59 29.17 16.19
N ALA A 137 56.50 29.72 16.70
CA ALA A 137 56.39 31.13 17.04
C ALA A 137 57.35 31.52 18.19
N GLN A 138 57.45 30.69 19.24
CA GLN A 138 58.40 30.91 20.34
C GLN A 138 59.85 30.89 19.86
N LYS A 139 60.25 29.89 19.05
CA LYS A 139 61.62 29.82 18.51
C LYS A 139 61.97 31.05 17.66
N ARG A 140 61.02 31.56 16.86
CA ARG A 140 61.22 32.81 16.10
C ARG A 140 61.39 34.03 17.02
N ALA A 141 60.58 34.13 18.07
CA ALA A 141 60.69 35.22 19.04
C ALA A 141 62.03 35.18 19.80
N GLU A 142 62.50 34.00 20.18
CA GLU A 142 63.82 33.81 20.81
C GLU A 142 64.97 34.17 19.86
N GLU A 143 64.91 33.76 18.58
CA GLU A 143 65.94 34.12 17.59
C GLU A 143 65.98 35.64 17.35
N GLU A 144 64.83 36.30 17.26
CA GLU A 144 64.75 37.75 17.11
C GLU A 144 65.30 38.49 18.34
N ALA A 145 64.97 38.01 19.55
CA ALA A 145 65.50 38.56 20.79
C ALA A 145 67.02 38.38 20.89
N ALA A 146 67.55 37.22 20.48
CA ALA A 146 68.99 36.95 20.43
C ALA A 146 69.70 37.86 19.41
N ARG A 147 69.11 38.09 18.22
CA ARG A 147 69.64 39.04 17.23
C ARG A 147 69.70 40.47 17.76
N LYS A 148 68.63 40.94 18.41
CA LYS A 148 68.60 42.28 19.03
C LYS A 148 69.69 42.44 20.10
N ARG A 149 69.90 41.43 20.95
CA ARG A 149 70.97 41.44 21.96
C ARG A 149 72.37 41.50 21.34
N LEU A 150 72.61 40.73 20.27
CA LEU A 150 73.89 40.77 19.55
C LEU A 150 74.13 42.12 18.86
N GLU A 151 73.09 42.74 18.30
CA GLU A 151 73.17 44.07 17.69
C GLU A 151 73.45 45.15 18.74
N GLU A 152 72.79 45.08 19.89
CA GLU A 152 73.00 46.01 21.02
C GLU A 152 74.41 45.86 21.62
N GLU A 153 74.91 44.63 21.77
CA GLU A 153 76.29 44.38 22.23
C GLU A 153 77.33 44.88 21.20
N ALA A 154 77.08 44.67 19.91
CA ALA A 154 77.93 45.19 18.84
C ALA A 154 77.93 46.73 18.82
N ALA A 155 76.78 47.37 19.00
CA ALA A 155 76.66 48.82 19.12
C ALA A 155 77.41 49.35 20.36
N ARG A 156 77.30 48.65 21.50
CA ARG A 156 78.02 49.00 22.74
C ARG A 156 79.54 48.88 22.58
N LYS A 157 80.03 47.80 21.95
CA LYS A 157 81.46 47.65 21.62
C LYS A 157 81.96 48.73 20.66
N LYS A 158 81.14 49.13 19.69
CA LYS A 158 81.47 50.21 18.76
C LYS A 158 81.55 51.57 19.46
N ALA A 159 80.62 51.85 20.37
CA ALA A 159 80.64 53.06 21.20
C ALA A 159 81.84 53.08 22.17
N GLU A 160 82.21 51.93 22.75
CA GLU A 160 83.38 51.81 23.63
C GLU A 160 84.70 51.99 22.86
N GLN A 161 84.79 51.49 21.63
CA GLN A 161 85.91 51.76 20.73
C GLN A 161 85.99 53.23 20.31
N GLU A 162 84.86 53.90 20.09
CA GLU A 162 84.83 55.34 19.80
C GLU A 162 85.26 56.19 21.01
N ALA A 163 84.84 55.80 22.22
CA ALA A 163 85.27 56.44 23.47
C ALA A 163 86.76 56.22 23.76
N ALA A 164 87.28 55.02 23.49
CA ALA A 164 88.71 54.73 23.59
C ALA A 164 89.53 55.50 22.54
N ARG A 165 89.01 55.67 21.32
CA ARG A 165 89.64 56.48 20.27
C ARG A 165 89.67 57.97 20.62
N LYS A 166 88.58 58.51 21.20
CA LYS A 166 88.56 59.89 21.71
C LYS A 166 89.56 60.10 22.86
N LYS A 167 89.67 59.17 23.81
CA LYS A 167 90.70 59.24 24.87
C LYS A 167 92.12 59.18 24.33
N ALA A 168 92.38 58.34 23.32
CA ALA A 168 93.69 58.28 22.67
C ALA A 168 94.01 59.54 21.85
N GLU A 169 93.00 60.18 21.26
CA GLU A 169 93.15 61.44 20.52
C GLU A 169 93.34 62.66 21.47
N GLU A 170 92.73 62.63 22.65
CA GLU A 170 92.93 63.63 23.71
C GLU A 170 94.33 63.52 24.36
N GLU A 171 94.85 62.29 24.51
CA GLU A 171 96.22 62.06 24.99
C GLU A 171 97.29 62.39 23.92
N ALA A 172 96.96 62.22 22.63
CA ALA A 172 97.80 62.62 21.50
C ALA A 172 97.81 64.15 21.26
N ALA A 173 96.72 64.85 21.61
CA ALA A 173 96.64 66.31 21.56
C ALA A 173 97.42 66.98 22.72
N ARG A 174 97.51 66.33 23.89
CA ARG A 174 98.30 66.85 25.04
C ARG A 174 99.81 66.64 24.90
N LYS A 175 100.26 65.74 24.03
CA LYS A 175 101.70 65.49 23.72
C LYS A 175 102.23 66.20 22.48
N ARG A 176 101.45 67.09 21.83
CA ARG A 176 101.90 67.88 20.67
C ARG A 176 102.19 69.35 20.97
N ALA A 177 102.21 69.75 22.24
CA ALA A 177 102.60 71.09 22.68
C ALA A 177 103.96 71.15 23.41
N GLU A 178 104.71 70.05 23.47
CA GLU A 178 106.10 70.08 23.93
C GLU A 178 107.01 69.37 22.92
N GLN A 179 107.88 70.19 22.34
CA GLN A 179 109.18 69.83 21.75
C GLN A 179 109.19 69.32 20.31
N GLU A 180 109.20 70.32 19.43
CA GLU A 180 110.12 70.37 18.31
C GLU A 180 111.59 70.39 18.82
N ALA A 181 112.37 69.34 18.55
CA ALA A 181 113.81 69.37 18.23
C ALA A 181 114.46 67.98 18.37
N ALA A 182 114.49 67.20 17.29
CA ALA A 182 115.66 66.41 16.85
C ALA A 182 115.29 65.58 15.63
N ARG A 183 115.75 66.07 14.48
CA ARG A 183 115.62 65.44 13.18
C ARG A 183 116.56 64.21 13.10
N LYS A 184 116.03 63.13 12.52
CA LYS A 184 116.74 62.09 11.73
C LYS A 184 117.86 61.28 12.40
N LYS A 185 117.58 59.99 12.64
CA LYS A 185 118.39 58.86 12.12
C LYS A 185 117.63 57.53 12.23
N ALA A 186 117.71 56.73 11.16
CA ALA A 186 117.30 55.33 10.99
C ALA A 186 115.78 55.09 11.04
N GLU A 187 115.04 54.79 9.97
CA GLU A 187 115.35 54.00 8.77
C GLU A 187 116.03 52.65 9.09
N GLU A 188 115.42 51.82 9.94
CA GLU A 188 115.52 50.35 9.85
C GLU A 188 114.55 49.57 10.78
N GLU A 189 113.23 49.81 10.72
CA GLU A 189 112.29 48.86 11.39
C GLU A 189 110.92 48.71 10.71
N ALA A 190 110.85 49.06 9.42
CA ALA A 190 109.66 48.85 8.59
C ALA A 190 109.50 47.40 8.08
N ALA A 191 110.40 46.48 8.42
CA ALA A 191 110.44 45.13 7.84
C ALA A 191 109.96 43.99 8.76
N ARG A 192 109.73 44.21 10.07
CA ARG A 192 109.36 43.11 10.99
C ARG A 192 107.89 43.00 11.38
N LYS A 193 107.06 44.03 11.17
CA LYS A 193 105.61 44.00 11.51
C LYS A 193 104.67 43.62 10.37
N ARG A 194 105.17 43.44 9.13
CA ARG A 194 104.35 42.94 8.01
C ARG A 194 104.35 41.42 7.85
N ALA A 195 105.29 40.70 8.47
CA ALA A 195 105.36 39.24 8.38
C ALA A 195 104.41 38.51 9.36
N GLU A 196 104.01 39.14 10.48
CA GLU A 196 103.17 38.49 11.50
C GLU A 196 101.66 38.63 11.24
N GLN A 197 101.25 39.65 10.48
CA GLN A 197 99.84 39.84 10.10
C GLN A 197 99.39 39.00 8.90
N GLU A 198 100.32 38.49 8.09
CA GLU A 198 99.99 37.66 6.92
C GLU A 198 99.77 36.17 7.30
N ALA A 199 100.47 35.68 8.33
CA ALA A 199 100.31 34.31 8.84
C ALA A 199 99.00 34.09 9.62
N ALA A 200 98.55 35.09 10.37
CA ALA A 200 97.27 35.04 11.09
C ALA A 200 96.06 35.12 10.14
N ARG A 201 96.17 35.87 9.03
CA ARG A 201 95.09 36.02 8.04
C ARG A 201 94.92 34.75 7.20
N LYS A 202 96.01 34.07 6.82
CA LYS A 202 95.96 32.79 6.09
C LYS A 202 95.32 31.66 6.91
N LYS A 203 95.65 31.53 8.22
CA LYS A 203 95.02 30.51 9.08
C LYS A 203 93.52 30.74 9.31
N ALA A 204 93.10 32.00 9.47
CA ALA A 204 91.68 32.32 9.65
C ALA A 204 90.86 32.09 8.35
N GLU A 205 91.45 32.33 7.19
CA GLU A 205 90.80 32.12 5.89
C GLU A 205 90.68 30.62 5.55
N GLU A 206 91.69 29.81 5.90
CA GLU A 206 91.68 28.35 5.69
C GLU A 206 90.68 27.63 6.61
N GLU A 207 90.54 28.07 7.87
CA GLU A 207 89.57 27.51 8.81
C GLU A 207 88.12 27.91 8.47
N ALA A 208 87.91 29.13 7.96
CA ALA A 208 86.61 29.60 7.47
C ALA A 208 86.19 28.88 6.17
N ALA A 209 87.13 28.60 5.27
CA ALA A 209 86.88 27.82 4.06
C ALA A 209 86.51 26.37 4.39
N ARG A 210 87.19 25.74 5.37
CA ARG A 210 86.91 24.36 5.79
C ARG A 210 85.53 24.22 6.44
N LYS A 211 85.13 25.16 7.31
CA LYS A 211 83.78 25.18 7.91
C LYS A 211 82.67 25.40 6.88
N ARG A 212 82.91 26.24 5.87
CA ARG A 212 81.93 26.45 4.78
C ARG A 212 81.75 25.18 3.93
N ALA A 213 82.84 24.51 3.59
CA ALA A 213 82.77 23.25 2.82
C ALA A 213 82.05 22.13 3.60
N GLU A 214 82.25 22.05 4.91
CA GLU A 214 81.61 21.04 5.76
C GLU A 214 80.10 21.30 5.95
N GLN A 215 79.70 22.57 6.12
CA GLN A 215 78.28 22.96 6.15
C GLN A 215 77.58 22.74 4.81
N GLU A 216 78.25 23.01 3.69
CA GLU A 216 77.67 22.81 2.36
C GLU A 216 77.49 21.32 2.03
N ALA A 217 78.44 20.47 2.43
CA ALA A 217 78.34 19.01 2.31
C ALA A 217 77.22 18.42 3.19
N ALA A 218 77.08 18.91 4.44
CA ALA A 218 75.99 18.51 5.33
C ALA A 218 74.61 18.93 4.78
N ARG A 219 74.52 20.14 4.21
CA ARG A 219 73.28 20.65 3.61
C ARG A 219 72.86 19.86 2.37
N LYS A 220 73.80 19.51 1.49
CA LYS A 220 73.54 18.65 0.32
C LYS A 220 73.02 17.27 0.72
N LYS A 221 73.63 16.62 1.73
CA LYS A 221 73.15 15.32 2.24
C LYS A 221 71.74 15.39 2.81
N ALA A 222 71.43 16.42 3.59
CA ALA A 222 70.10 16.61 4.17
C ALA A 222 69.02 16.86 3.09
N GLU A 223 69.37 17.61 2.05
CA GLU A 223 68.47 17.92 0.93
C GLU A 223 68.19 16.68 0.06
N GLU A 224 69.21 15.85 -0.19
CA GLU A 224 69.08 14.60 -0.95
C GLU A 224 68.26 13.54 -0.20
N GLU A 225 68.43 13.44 1.12
CA GLU A 225 67.65 12.52 1.96
C GLU A 225 66.18 12.96 2.08
N ALA A 226 65.93 14.27 2.17
CA ALA A 226 64.58 14.84 2.17
C ALA A 226 63.87 14.66 0.81
N ALA A 227 64.60 14.82 -0.31
CA ALA A 227 64.08 14.56 -1.64
C ALA A 227 63.71 13.07 -1.84
N ARG A 228 64.56 12.15 -1.34
CA ARG A 228 64.31 10.71 -1.42
C ARG A 228 63.08 10.28 -0.61
N LYS A 229 62.92 10.80 0.61
CA LYS A 229 61.71 10.56 1.44
C LYS A 229 60.42 11.09 0.80
N ARG A 230 60.48 12.27 0.16
CA ARG A 230 59.31 12.83 -0.55
C ARG A 230 58.90 11.96 -1.74
N ALA A 231 59.86 11.52 -2.55
CA ALA A 231 59.59 10.65 -3.69
C ALA A 231 58.98 9.29 -3.27
N GLU A 232 59.45 8.73 -2.16
CA GLU A 232 58.93 7.46 -1.63
C GLU A 232 57.51 7.60 -1.06
N GLN A 233 57.22 8.70 -0.35
CA GLN A 233 55.87 9.00 0.13
C GLN A 233 54.88 9.26 -1.03
N GLU A 234 55.31 9.95 -2.07
CA GLU A 234 54.46 10.24 -3.23
C GLU A 234 54.14 8.97 -4.02
N ALA A 235 55.12 8.07 -4.19
CA ALA A 235 54.92 6.76 -4.80
C ALA A 235 53.97 5.86 -3.99
N ALA A 236 54.12 5.86 -2.65
CA ALA A 236 53.21 5.13 -1.76
C ALA A 236 51.78 5.68 -1.81
N ARG A 237 51.62 7.00 -1.85
CA ARG A 237 50.32 7.67 -1.96
C ARG A 237 49.63 7.35 -3.29
N LYS A 238 50.35 7.36 -4.41
CA LYS A 238 49.82 6.98 -5.73
C LYS A 238 49.33 5.54 -5.76
N LYS A 239 50.09 4.60 -5.21
CA LYS A 239 49.66 3.18 -5.12
C LYS A 239 48.39 3.01 -4.28
N ALA A 240 48.31 3.68 -3.13
CA ALA A 240 47.14 3.61 -2.28
C ALA A 240 45.89 4.22 -2.94
N GLU A 241 46.05 5.31 -3.70
CA GLU A 241 44.96 5.94 -4.44
C GLU A 241 44.48 5.07 -5.60
N GLU A 242 45.39 4.43 -6.33
CA GLU A 242 45.07 3.52 -7.44
C GLU A 242 44.35 2.25 -6.95
N GLU A 243 44.78 1.69 -5.83
CA GLU A 243 44.14 0.52 -5.21
C GLU A 243 42.74 0.86 -4.64
N ALA A 244 42.58 2.05 -4.05
CA ALA A 244 41.29 2.55 -3.58
C ALA A 244 40.32 2.83 -4.75
N ALA A 245 40.82 3.37 -5.87
CA ALA A 245 40.03 3.57 -7.08
C ALA A 245 39.58 2.23 -7.69
N ARG A 246 40.46 1.22 -7.69
CA ARG A 246 40.16 -0.11 -8.20
C ARG A 246 39.08 -0.82 -7.38
N LYS A 247 39.16 -0.75 -6.04
CA LYS A 247 38.11 -1.28 -5.14
C LYS A 247 36.77 -0.60 -5.34
N ARG A 248 36.74 0.73 -5.49
CA ARG A 248 35.49 1.46 -5.75
C ARG A 248 34.85 1.07 -7.08
N ALA A 249 35.66 0.87 -8.12
CA ALA A 249 35.16 0.41 -9.41
C ALA A 249 34.56 -0.99 -9.34
N GLU A 250 35.20 -1.90 -8.59
CA GLU A 250 34.73 -3.27 -8.38
C GLU A 250 33.42 -3.32 -7.56
N GLU A 251 33.33 -2.54 -6.48
CA GLU A 251 32.09 -2.38 -5.70
C GLU A 251 30.94 -1.77 -6.52
N GLU A 252 31.23 -0.80 -7.41
CA GLU A 252 30.21 -0.21 -8.28
C GLU A 252 29.72 -1.21 -9.34
N GLU A 253 30.60 -2.03 -9.91
CA GLU A 253 30.21 -3.07 -10.87
C GLU A 253 29.36 -4.15 -10.20
N GLU A 254 29.73 -4.57 -8.98
CA GLU A 254 28.98 -5.56 -8.21
C GLU A 254 27.60 -5.02 -7.79
N ALA A 255 27.52 -3.74 -7.38
CA ALA A 255 26.26 -3.07 -7.11
C ALA A 255 25.37 -2.95 -8.36
N ARG A 256 25.95 -2.69 -9.53
CA ARG A 256 25.22 -2.66 -10.81
C ARG A 256 24.68 -4.03 -11.18
N ARG A 257 25.48 -5.10 -11.03
CA ARG A 257 25.02 -6.48 -11.29
C ARG A 257 23.88 -6.90 -10.36
N MET A 258 23.98 -6.59 -9.07
CA MET A 258 22.91 -6.85 -8.11
C MET A 258 21.63 -6.08 -8.43
N ALA A 259 21.74 -4.83 -8.88
CA ALA A 259 20.60 -4.03 -9.29
C ALA A 259 19.94 -4.57 -10.58
N GLU A 260 20.75 -5.04 -11.54
CA GLU A 260 20.27 -5.67 -12.77
C GLU A 260 19.58 -7.02 -12.50
N GLU A 261 20.15 -7.84 -11.61
CA GLU A 261 19.55 -9.11 -11.21
C GLU A 261 18.23 -8.90 -10.46
N ASP A 262 18.15 -7.93 -9.55
CA ASP A 262 16.90 -7.62 -8.84
C ASP A 262 15.83 -7.04 -9.80
N ALA A 263 16.25 -6.24 -10.79
CA ALA A 263 15.36 -5.74 -11.84
C ALA A 263 14.81 -6.89 -12.70
N ALA A 264 15.68 -7.79 -13.15
CA ALA A 264 15.29 -8.98 -13.93
C ALA A 264 14.36 -9.91 -13.13
N ARG A 265 14.64 -10.12 -11.84
CA ARG A 265 13.79 -10.90 -10.93
C ARG A 265 12.40 -10.28 -10.78
N ARG A 266 12.32 -8.95 -10.60
CA ARG A 266 11.03 -8.23 -10.48
C ARG A 266 10.23 -8.28 -11.78
N GLU A 267 10.90 -8.21 -12.93
CA GLU A 267 10.24 -8.32 -14.22
C GLU A 267 9.69 -9.74 -14.45
N ALA A 268 10.48 -10.77 -14.15
CA ALA A 268 10.02 -12.16 -14.19
C ALA A 268 8.82 -12.39 -13.25
N GLU A 269 8.85 -11.82 -12.04
CA GLU A 269 7.75 -11.90 -11.09
C GLU A 269 6.48 -11.18 -11.61
N ARG A 270 6.63 -10.01 -12.26
CA ARG A 270 5.51 -9.28 -12.86
C ARG A 270 4.86 -10.07 -13.99
N VAL A 271 5.67 -10.65 -14.88
CA VAL A 271 5.17 -11.48 -15.99
C VAL A 271 4.44 -12.72 -15.46
N ALA A 272 4.98 -13.38 -14.43
CA ALA A 272 4.32 -14.51 -13.80
C ALA A 272 2.99 -14.13 -13.13
N GLN A 273 2.92 -12.96 -12.48
CA GLN A 273 1.68 -12.44 -11.89
C GLN A 273 0.64 -12.10 -12.96
N GLU A 274 1.03 -11.46 -14.07
CA GLU A 274 0.14 -11.13 -15.18
C GLU A 274 -0.43 -12.41 -15.83
N GLN A 275 0.40 -13.43 -16.04
CA GLN A 275 -0.06 -14.72 -16.58
C GLN A 275 -1.02 -15.44 -15.61
N ALA A 276 -0.74 -15.40 -14.31
CA ALA A 276 -1.63 -15.98 -13.30
C ALA A 276 -2.97 -15.24 -13.22
N GLU A 277 -2.95 -13.90 -13.32
CA GLU A 277 -4.17 -13.09 -13.34
C GLU A 277 -4.99 -13.32 -14.61
N GLU A 278 -4.35 -13.40 -15.78
CA GLU A 278 -5.02 -13.70 -17.04
C GLU A 278 -5.66 -15.09 -17.02
N ALA A 279 -4.96 -16.09 -16.48
CA ALA A 279 -5.50 -17.44 -16.30
C ALA A 279 -6.69 -17.46 -15.33
N ALA A 280 -6.62 -16.70 -14.23
CA ALA A 280 -7.73 -16.55 -13.28
C ALA A 280 -8.94 -15.86 -13.91
N ARG A 281 -8.71 -14.79 -14.71
CA ARG A 281 -9.77 -14.09 -15.45
C ARG A 281 -10.44 -15.00 -16.47
N LYS A 282 -9.68 -15.80 -17.24
CA LYS A 282 -10.25 -16.77 -18.19
C LYS A 282 -11.13 -17.80 -17.48
N LYS A 283 -10.67 -18.37 -16.36
CA LYS A 283 -11.48 -19.29 -15.55
C LYS A 283 -12.74 -18.64 -14.98
N ALA A 284 -12.65 -17.41 -14.49
CA ALA A 284 -13.82 -16.69 -13.96
C ALA A 284 -14.87 -16.42 -15.05
N VAL A 285 -14.43 -16.05 -16.27
CA VAL A 285 -15.33 -15.86 -17.43
C VAL A 285 -15.96 -17.18 -17.85
N GLU A 286 -15.20 -18.27 -17.87
CA GLU A 286 -15.71 -19.61 -18.18
C GLU A 286 -16.77 -20.06 -17.15
N GLU A 287 -16.48 -19.93 -15.85
CA GLU A 287 -17.45 -20.23 -14.78
C GLU A 287 -18.71 -19.35 -14.88
N GLU A 288 -18.57 -18.07 -15.21
CA GLU A 288 -19.73 -17.18 -15.39
C GLU A 288 -20.58 -17.60 -16.58
N MET A 289 -19.95 -18.00 -17.68
CA MET A 289 -20.64 -18.50 -18.88
C MET A 289 -21.35 -19.84 -18.59
N GLU A 290 -20.75 -20.74 -17.82
CA GLU A 290 -21.39 -21.96 -17.36
C GLU A 290 -22.59 -21.67 -16.46
N ARG A 291 -22.46 -20.73 -15.51
CA ARG A 291 -23.59 -20.29 -14.66
C ARG A 291 -24.73 -19.71 -15.49
N LYS A 292 -24.42 -18.90 -16.52
CA LYS A 292 -25.43 -18.35 -17.43
C LYS A 292 -26.11 -19.44 -18.25
N ARG A 293 -25.35 -20.43 -18.75
CA ARG A 293 -25.88 -21.60 -19.46
C ARG A 293 -26.79 -22.44 -18.57
N ALA A 294 -26.35 -22.77 -17.36
CA ALA A 294 -27.15 -23.51 -16.38
C ALA A 294 -28.43 -22.75 -16.00
N ALA A 295 -28.36 -21.43 -15.79
CA ALA A 295 -29.53 -20.60 -15.51
C ALA A 295 -30.50 -20.54 -16.71
N ALA A 296 -29.98 -20.48 -17.94
CA ALA A 296 -30.80 -20.54 -19.15
C ALA A 296 -31.50 -21.91 -19.30
N GLU A 297 -30.79 -22.99 -19.01
CA GLU A 297 -31.33 -24.35 -19.03
C GLU A 297 -32.43 -24.55 -17.97
N GLN A 298 -32.21 -24.08 -16.74
CA GLN A 298 -33.24 -24.10 -15.70
C GLN A 298 -34.49 -23.31 -16.10
N LYS A 299 -34.31 -22.12 -16.69
CA LYS A 299 -35.43 -21.32 -17.22
C LYS A 299 -36.18 -22.06 -18.34
N ALA A 300 -35.44 -22.70 -19.25
CA ALA A 300 -36.03 -23.50 -20.32
C ALA A 300 -36.79 -24.73 -19.78
N ALA A 301 -36.26 -25.41 -18.75
CA ALA A 301 -36.92 -26.53 -18.09
C ALA A 301 -38.22 -26.09 -17.41
N LEU A 302 -38.21 -24.98 -16.67
CA LEU A 302 -39.41 -24.40 -16.07
C LEU A 302 -40.46 -24.01 -17.14
N ALA A 303 -40.02 -23.42 -18.25
CA ALA A 303 -40.90 -23.10 -19.37
C ALA A 303 -41.53 -24.36 -19.99
N ARG A 304 -40.76 -25.45 -20.16
CA ARG A 304 -41.26 -26.74 -20.63
C ARG A 304 -42.29 -27.33 -19.66
N GLN A 305 -42.04 -27.29 -18.36
CA GLN A 305 -42.99 -27.75 -17.34
C GLN A 305 -44.31 -26.97 -17.41
N LYS A 306 -44.25 -25.63 -17.46
CA LYS A 306 -45.43 -24.78 -17.62
C LYS A 306 -46.19 -25.09 -18.92
N GLN A 307 -45.49 -25.37 -20.02
CA GLN A 307 -46.15 -25.78 -21.27
C GLN A 307 -46.84 -27.14 -21.14
N GLN A 308 -46.21 -28.11 -20.48
CA GLN A 308 -46.83 -29.42 -20.23
C GLN A 308 -48.08 -29.29 -19.36
N GLU A 309 -48.03 -28.46 -18.32
CA GLU A 309 -49.20 -28.18 -17.48
C GLU A 309 -50.32 -27.49 -18.28
N ARG A 310 -49.99 -26.51 -19.13
CA ARG A 310 -50.97 -25.89 -20.03
C ARG A 310 -51.58 -26.90 -20.98
N LYS A 311 -50.78 -27.80 -21.57
CA LYS A 311 -51.26 -28.89 -22.43
C LYS A 311 -52.19 -29.84 -21.68
N LYS A 312 -51.82 -30.28 -20.47
CA LYS A 312 -52.66 -31.13 -19.61
C LYS A 312 -53.97 -30.44 -19.23
N LYS A 313 -53.93 -29.15 -18.88
CA LYS A 313 -55.14 -28.35 -18.61
C LYS A 313 -56.03 -28.27 -19.84
N LEU A 314 -55.46 -27.97 -21.01
CA LEU A 314 -56.20 -27.89 -22.27
C LEU A 314 -56.83 -29.25 -22.65
N GLU A 315 -56.11 -30.35 -22.43
CA GLU A 315 -56.64 -31.70 -22.66
C GLU A 315 -57.82 -32.02 -21.73
N LYS A 316 -57.72 -31.64 -20.45
CA LYS A 316 -58.84 -31.76 -19.49
C LYS A 316 -60.06 -30.97 -19.95
N TYR A 317 -59.88 -29.70 -20.35
CA TYR A 317 -60.98 -28.89 -20.89
C TYR A 317 -61.57 -29.50 -22.16
N ARG A 318 -60.73 -30.01 -23.09
CA ARG A 318 -61.20 -30.70 -24.30
C ARG A 318 -62.04 -31.94 -23.98
N LYS A 319 -61.59 -32.77 -23.03
CA LYS A 319 -62.37 -33.93 -22.56
C LYS A 319 -63.69 -33.51 -21.93
N GLN A 320 -63.69 -32.43 -21.13
CA GLN A 320 -64.90 -31.90 -20.51
C GLN A 320 -65.90 -31.37 -21.55
N VAL A 321 -65.44 -30.65 -22.58
CA VAL A 321 -66.28 -30.17 -23.68
C VAL A 321 -66.83 -31.34 -24.51
N LEU A 322 -66.01 -32.36 -24.81
CA LEU A 322 -66.46 -33.57 -25.49
C LEU A 322 -67.49 -34.34 -24.67
N ALA A 323 -67.31 -34.45 -23.35
CA ALA A 323 -68.30 -35.06 -22.46
C ALA A 323 -69.60 -34.26 -22.42
N ARG A 324 -69.53 -32.92 -22.39
CA ARG A 324 -70.70 -32.04 -22.49
C ARG A 324 -71.42 -32.19 -23.83
N HIS A 325 -70.68 -32.25 -24.95
CA HIS A 325 -71.28 -32.51 -26.26
C HIS A 325 -71.87 -33.92 -26.38
N ARG A 326 -71.27 -34.94 -25.77
CA ARG A 326 -71.83 -36.29 -25.69
C ARG A 326 -73.11 -36.32 -24.86
N ALA A 327 -73.14 -35.66 -23.70
CA ALA A 327 -74.34 -35.53 -22.88
C ALA A 327 -75.44 -34.75 -23.60
N VAL A 328 -75.09 -33.68 -24.33
CA VAL A 328 -76.04 -32.94 -25.17
C VAL A 328 -76.51 -33.77 -26.37
N GLN A 329 -75.69 -34.67 -26.93
CA GLN A 329 -76.13 -35.62 -27.97
C GLN A 329 -77.03 -36.75 -27.43
N GLU A 330 -76.78 -37.21 -26.20
CA GLU A 330 -77.64 -38.17 -25.51
C GLU A 330 -78.99 -37.53 -25.12
N GLU A 331 -79.01 -36.25 -24.72
CA GLU A 331 -80.24 -35.49 -24.49
C GLU A 331 -80.93 -35.03 -25.80
N SER A 332 -80.17 -34.71 -26.86
CA SER A 332 -80.74 -34.33 -28.17
C SER A 332 -81.15 -35.51 -29.04
N GLY A 333 -80.83 -36.75 -28.63
CA GLY A 333 -81.41 -37.96 -29.20
C GLY A 333 -82.91 -38.11 -28.89
N ALA A 334 -83.44 -37.30 -27.96
CA ALA A 334 -84.85 -37.31 -27.56
C ALA A 334 -85.68 -36.11 -28.05
N THR A 335 -85.07 -35.09 -28.68
CA THR A 335 -85.84 -33.94 -29.21
C THR A 335 -85.12 -33.31 -30.40
N SER A 336 -85.61 -33.63 -31.59
CA SER A 336 -85.44 -32.77 -32.76
C SER A 336 -86.51 -31.67 -32.73
N LEU A 337 -86.10 -30.50 -33.24
CA LEU A 337 -86.87 -29.43 -33.90
C LEU A 337 -86.84 -28.03 -33.24
N ALA A 338 -86.21 -27.13 -34.01
CA ALA A 338 -86.60 -25.76 -34.32
C ALA A 338 -86.58 -24.64 -33.25
N ALA A 339 -85.70 -23.65 -33.47
CA ALA A 339 -85.98 -22.19 -33.51
C ALA A 339 -84.63 -21.45 -33.65
N ALA A 340 -84.25 -20.91 -34.81
CA ALA A 340 -84.72 -19.70 -35.50
C ALA A 340 -84.35 -18.36 -34.80
N ALA A 341 -83.65 -17.52 -35.59
CA ALA A 341 -83.50 -16.07 -35.53
C ALA A 341 -82.70 -15.43 -34.38
N ALA A 342 -81.97 -14.32 -34.50
CA ALA A 342 -81.36 -13.51 -35.57
C ALA A 342 -80.99 -12.18 -34.87
N ALA A 343 -79.76 -11.67 -35.01
CA ALA A 343 -79.46 -10.24 -35.17
C ALA A 343 -77.95 -10.03 -35.32
N GLN A 344 -77.60 -9.43 -36.46
CA GLN A 344 -76.26 -9.03 -36.90
C GLN A 344 -75.80 -7.74 -36.22
N GLY A 345 -74.51 -7.44 -36.31
CA GLY A 345 -73.97 -6.09 -36.05
C GLY A 345 -72.46 -6.05 -36.08
N VAL A 346 -71.91 -5.71 -37.24
CA VAL A 346 -70.49 -5.63 -37.60
C VAL A 346 -69.97 -4.21 -37.36
N ALA A 347 -68.74 -4.01 -36.88
CA ALA A 347 -67.75 -3.06 -37.43
C ALA A 347 -66.50 -2.87 -36.54
N ASP A 348 -65.38 -2.79 -37.25
CA ASP A 348 -63.98 -2.43 -37.01
C ASP A 348 -63.51 -1.56 -35.81
N THR A 349 -62.28 -1.90 -35.41
CA THR A 349 -61.15 -1.21 -34.73
C THR A 349 -60.79 0.22 -35.22
N PRO A 350 -59.76 0.97 -34.67
CA PRO A 350 -58.97 0.89 -33.40
C PRO A 350 -58.67 2.29 -32.73
N LEU A 351 -57.80 2.32 -31.69
CA LEU A 351 -56.64 3.25 -31.52
C LEU A 351 -56.57 4.21 -30.28
N VAL A 352 -55.52 4.00 -29.44
CA VAL A 352 -54.58 4.96 -28.76
C VAL A 352 -55.01 5.89 -27.59
N ASN A 353 -54.40 5.60 -26.43
CA ASN A 353 -53.50 6.41 -25.58
C ASN A 353 -53.97 7.69 -24.82
N THR A 354 -53.45 7.78 -23.58
CA THR A 354 -53.55 8.76 -22.45
C THR A 354 -53.10 10.21 -22.79
N PRO A 355 -53.04 11.27 -21.90
CA PRO A 355 -53.18 11.38 -20.42
C PRO A 355 -53.79 12.72 -19.81
N GLN A 356 -53.70 12.86 -18.47
CA GLN A 356 -53.46 14.08 -17.63
C GLN A 356 -54.55 15.16 -17.36
N TYR A 357 -54.75 15.47 -16.06
CA TYR A 357 -54.96 16.85 -15.57
C TYR A 357 -54.43 17.07 -14.15
N ALA A 358 -53.90 18.27 -13.94
CA ALA A 358 -53.09 18.72 -12.81
C ALA A 358 -53.90 19.26 -11.63
N ALA A 359 -53.22 19.32 -10.48
CA ALA A 359 -53.65 19.92 -9.23
C ALA A 359 -53.58 21.45 -9.24
N THR A 360 -54.42 22.08 -8.41
CA THR A 360 -54.18 23.41 -7.86
C THR A 360 -54.76 23.43 -6.46
N GLU A 361 -53.95 23.70 -5.43
CA GLU A 361 -54.32 24.47 -4.23
C GLU A 361 -53.10 24.64 -3.29
N GLU A 362 -52.82 25.91 -2.96
CA GLU A 362 -52.02 26.46 -1.85
C GLU A 362 -52.82 27.69 -1.34
N PRO A 363 -52.54 28.36 -0.18
CA PRO A 363 -51.45 28.17 0.80
C PRO A 363 -51.88 28.33 2.30
N SER A 364 -50.96 28.10 3.25
CA SER A 364 -51.01 28.72 4.59
C SER A 364 -49.59 28.90 5.17
N ILE A 365 -49.30 30.09 5.69
CA ILE A 365 -47.97 30.60 6.07
C ILE A 365 -47.80 30.63 7.60
N ALA A 366 -46.72 30.04 8.12
CA ALA A 366 -45.90 30.50 9.28
C ALA A 366 -44.73 29.51 9.57
N PRO A 367 -43.67 29.92 10.28
CA PRO A 367 -42.63 30.90 9.95
C PRO A 367 -41.40 30.25 9.28
N ALA A 368 -40.58 31.07 8.63
CA ALA A 368 -39.49 30.71 7.71
C ALA A 368 -38.50 29.65 8.24
N ARG A 369 -38.63 28.41 7.77
CA ARG A 369 -37.46 27.54 7.51
C ARG A 369 -36.93 27.94 6.14
N PRO A 370 -35.62 28.18 5.96
CA PRO A 370 -35.06 28.24 4.62
C PRO A 370 -35.43 26.93 3.92
N SER A 371 -36.18 27.03 2.84
CA SER A 371 -36.60 25.89 2.05
C SER A 371 -35.36 25.17 1.52
N GLU A 372 -35.43 23.85 1.33
CA GLU A 372 -34.33 23.05 0.80
C GLU A 372 -33.76 23.64 -0.51
N ALA A 373 -34.61 24.34 -1.28
CA ALA A 373 -34.27 25.11 -2.47
C ALA A 373 -33.39 26.36 -2.23
N SER A 374 -33.52 27.06 -1.09
CA SER A 374 -32.65 28.21 -0.77
C SER A 374 -31.27 27.80 -0.25
N LEU A 375 -31.15 26.59 0.31
CA LEU A 375 -29.86 25.97 0.68
C LEU A 375 -29.07 25.42 -0.51
N ILE A 376 -29.73 25.14 -1.63
CA ILE A 376 -29.10 24.68 -2.89
C ILE A 376 -28.53 25.87 -3.69
N ALA A 377 -29.06 27.08 -3.50
CA ALA A 377 -28.63 28.28 -4.22
C ALA A 377 -27.35 28.93 -3.66
N GLU A 378 -27.02 28.69 -2.39
CA GLU A 378 -25.86 29.26 -1.72
C GLU A 378 -24.74 28.21 -1.58
N ALA A 379 -23.60 28.44 -2.25
CA ALA A 379 -22.47 27.51 -2.26
C ALA A 379 -22.08 27.07 -0.83
N LEU A 380 -22.10 25.76 -0.59
CA LEU A 380 -21.81 25.20 0.73
C LEU A 380 -20.37 25.52 1.12
N THR A 381 -20.19 26.40 2.10
CA THR A 381 -18.86 26.75 2.62
C THR A 381 -18.52 25.83 3.81
N PHE A 382 -17.31 25.27 3.81
CA PHE A 382 -16.81 24.48 4.93
C PHE A 382 -16.68 25.32 6.22
N PRO A 383 -16.70 24.69 7.41
CA PRO A 383 -16.63 25.39 8.70
C PRO A 383 -15.42 26.32 8.87
N SER A 384 -14.31 26.06 8.18
CA SER A 384 -13.12 26.93 8.15
C SER A 384 -13.35 28.25 7.40
N GLY A 385 -14.38 28.33 6.55
CA GLY A 385 -14.65 29.48 5.70
C GLY A 385 -13.75 29.57 4.47
N ASN A 386 -12.80 28.64 4.28
CA ASN A 386 -11.74 28.74 3.27
C ASN A 386 -12.08 28.01 1.96
N VAL A 387 -12.97 27.02 2.03
CA VAL A 387 -13.33 26.18 0.89
C VAL A 387 -14.84 26.22 0.67
N THR A 388 -15.25 26.47 -0.57
CA THR A 388 -16.63 26.51 -1.05
C THR A 388 -16.88 25.36 -2.01
N VAL A 389 -17.94 24.59 -1.79
CA VAL A 389 -18.41 23.57 -2.72
C VAL A 389 -19.26 24.25 -3.78
N GLU A 390 -18.79 24.26 -5.03
CA GLU A 390 -19.48 24.89 -6.16
C GLU A 390 -20.48 23.93 -6.80
N HIS A 391 -20.14 22.64 -6.88
CA HIS A 391 -20.98 21.63 -7.50
C HIS A 391 -20.72 20.26 -6.89
N PHE A 392 -21.80 19.50 -6.63
CA PHE A 392 -21.71 18.15 -6.13
C PHE A 392 -22.82 17.27 -6.71
N ASP A 393 -22.39 16.18 -7.34
CA ASP A 393 -23.23 15.09 -7.84
C ASP A 393 -22.67 13.74 -7.38
N GLU A 394 -23.39 12.65 -7.66
CA GLU A 394 -22.93 11.27 -7.38
C GLU A 394 -21.61 10.92 -8.08
N ASN A 395 -21.27 11.62 -9.17
CA ASN A 395 -20.10 11.33 -10.00
C ASN A 395 -18.93 12.30 -9.78
N GLN A 396 -19.18 13.50 -9.27
CA GLN A 396 -18.13 14.51 -9.13
C GLN A 396 -18.39 15.51 -8.02
N LEU A 397 -17.30 16.01 -7.43
CA LEU A 397 -17.27 17.08 -6.45
C LEU A 397 -16.33 18.18 -6.94
N VAL A 398 -16.83 19.39 -7.10
CA VAL A 398 -16.05 20.58 -7.46
C VAL A 398 -16.02 21.52 -6.26
N VAL A 399 -14.82 21.76 -5.76
CA VAL A 399 -14.56 22.68 -4.65
C VAL A 399 -13.56 23.74 -5.05
N ARG A 400 -13.69 24.91 -4.43
CA ARG A 400 -12.81 26.05 -4.64
C ARG A 400 -12.31 26.56 -3.30
N ARG A 401 -11.01 26.81 -3.20
CA ARG A 401 -10.39 27.46 -2.03
C ARG A 401 -10.16 28.95 -2.28
N LYS A 402 -10.16 29.74 -1.21
CA LYS A 402 -9.97 31.19 -1.27
C LYS A 402 -8.53 31.59 -1.62
N SER A 403 -7.53 30.88 -1.11
CA SER A 403 -6.10 31.14 -1.38
C SER A 403 -5.30 29.84 -1.54
N LEU A 404 -4.11 29.94 -2.15
CA LEU A 404 -3.23 28.78 -2.36
C LEU A 404 -2.57 28.28 -1.06
N ASP A 405 -2.48 29.13 -0.04
CA ASP A 405 -1.94 28.79 1.28
C ASP A 405 -2.98 28.13 2.19
N ASP A 406 -4.27 28.19 1.83
CA ASP A 406 -5.33 27.59 2.62
C ASP A 406 -5.37 26.05 2.40
N PRO A 407 -5.57 25.28 3.48
CA PRO A 407 -5.81 23.85 3.36
C PRO A 407 -7.16 23.58 2.67
N TRP A 408 -7.24 22.46 1.97
CA TRP A 408 -8.48 22.02 1.31
C TRP A 408 -9.56 21.55 2.30
N ASP A 409 -9.20 21.31 3.56
CA ASP A 409 -10.08 20.74 4.60
C ASP A 409 -10.77 19.42 4.23
N ILE A 410 -10.30 18.75 3.18
CA ILE A 410 -10.74 17.43 2.74
C ILE A 410 -9.64 16.43 3.09
N GLY A 411 -9.96 15.47 3.95
CA GLY A 411 -9.06 14.37 4.27
C GLY A 411 -9.03 13.37 3.13
N LEU A 412 -7.91 13.28 2.42
CA LEU A 412 -7.67 12.25 1.41
C LEU A 412 -6.87 11.12 2.03
N ARG A 413 -7.27 9.88 1.77
CA ARG A 413 -6.51 8.67 2.12
C ARG A 413 -6.23 7.85 0.88
N PHE A 414 -5.05 7.24 0.81
CA PHE A 414 -4.78 6.26 -0.22
C PHE A 414 -5.14 4.87 0.27
N ASP A 415 -6.02 4.18 -0.46
CA ASP A 415 -6.32 2.79 -0.20
C ASP A 415 -5.36 1.90 -0.99
N TRP A 416 -4.43 1.26 -0.29
CA TRP A 416 -3.44 0.37 -0.91
C TRP A 416 -4.05 -0.90 -1.52
N SER A 417 -5.26 -1.28 -1.11
CA SER A 417 -5.96 -2.46 -1.63
C SER A 417 -6.56 -2.20 -3.00
N VAL A 418 -7.15 -1.01 -3.17
CA VAL A 418 -7.79 -0.56 -4.43
C VAL A 418 -6.83 0.28 -5.28
N LYS A 419 -5.65 0.61 -4.75
CA LYS A 419 -4.59 1.46 -5.33
C LYS A 419 -5.10 2.83 -5.81
N THR A 420 -6.05 3.41 -5.09
CA THR A 420 -6.63 4.72 -5.43
C THR A 420 -6.83 5.61 -4.20
N LEU A 421 -6.87 6.93 -4.42
CA LEU A 421 -7.26 7.90 -3.41
C LEU A 421 -8.76 7.80 -3.10
N ALA A 422 -9.12 8.06 -1.85
CA ALA A 422 -10.49 8.15 -1.39
C ALA A 422 -10.66 9.32 -0.43
N ILE A 423 -11.85 9.91 -0.41
CA ILE A 423 -12.20 10.94 0.59
C ILE A 423 -12.49 10.26 1.92
N ALA A 424 -11.59 10.42 2.88
CA ALA A 424 -11.60 9.81 4.21
C ALA A 424 -12.44 10.57 5.22
N SER A 425 -12.42 11.90 5.15
CA SER A 425 -13.12 12.76 6.10
C SER A 425 -13.45 14.11 5.48
N LEU A 426 -14.67 14.57 5.70
CA LEU A 426 -15.10 15.94 5.47
C LEU A 426 -15.38 16.62 6.82
N PRO A 427 -15.26 17.95 6.91
CA PRO A 427 -15.47 18.67 8.15
C PRO A 427 -16.94 18.59 8.56
N SER A 428 -17.19 18.25 9.83
CA SER A 428 -18.55 18.14 10.37
C SER A 428 -19.07 19.50 10.85
N TYR A 429 -20.29 19.86 10.47
CA TYR A 429 -20.98 21.03 10.98
C TYR A 429 -21.52 20.79 12.40
N ARG A 430 -21.56 21.84 13.22
CA ARG A 430 -22.12 21.76 14.59
C ARG A 430 -23.62 21.43 14.53
N ALA A 431 -24.16 20.82 15.59
CA ALA A 431 -25.56 20.40 15.65
C ALA A 431 -26.56 21.56 15.46
N SER A 432 -26.14 22.80 15.69
CA SER A 432 -26.92 24.03 15.55
C SER A 432 -26.86 24.68 14.15
N ASP A 433 -26.07 24.15 13.21
CA ASP A 433 -25.85 24.77 11.90
C ASP A 433 -26.84 24.22 10.84
N PRO A 434 -27.64 25.09 10.17
CA PRO A 434 -28.58 24.66 9.12
C PRO A 434 -27.90 23.99 7.93
N ARG A 435 -26.61 24.24 7.68
CA ARG A 435 -25.84 23.63 6.58
C ARG A 435 -25.68 22.11 6.71
N ARG A 436 -25.91 21.56 7.91
CA ARG A 436 -25.93 20.11 8.13
C ARG A 436 -27.02 19.39 7.34
N LEU A 437 -28.14 20.07 7.05
CA LEU A 437 -29.26 19.51 6.30
C LEU A 437 -29.03 19.52 4.78
N HIS A 438 -27.90 20.07 4.30
CA HIS A 438 -27.59 20.14 2.88
C HIS A 438 -27.55 18.74 2.23
N PRO A 439 -28.14 18.53 1.03
CA PRO A 439 -28.19 17.23 0.35
C PRO A 439 -26.83 16.52 0.25
N PHE A 440 -25.76 17.29 -0.05
CA PHE A 440 -24.37 16.81 -0.04
C PHE A 440 -23.99 16.05 1.23
N MET A 441 -24.29 16.61 2.41
CA MET A 441 -23.88 16.02 3.69
C MET A 441 -24.62 14.70 3.95
N ARG A 442 -25.88 14.59 3.51
CA ARG A 442 -26.68 13.35 3.59
C ARG A 442 -26.12 12.27 2.66
N VAL A 443 -25.81 12.64 1.41
CA VAL A 443 -25.24 11.71 0.43
C VAL A 443 -23.87 11.23 0.87
N TYR A 444 -22.99 12.14 1.29
CA TYR A 444 -21.67 11.76 1.76
C TYR A 444 -21.71 10.84 2.98
N GLN A 445 -22.56 11.13 3.98
CA GLN A 445 -22.72 10.28 5.18
C GLN A 445 -23.36 8.92 4.89
N SER A 446 -24.11 8.78 3.79
CA SER A 446 -24.71 7.50 3.40
C SER A 446 -23.70 6.47 2.92
N LYS A 447 -22.54 6.91 2.41
CA LYS A 447 -21.46 6.03 1.93
C LYS A 447 -20.22 6.21 2.79
N ALA A 448 -19.73 5.13 3.40
CA ALA A 448 -18.58 5.17 4.30
C ALA A 448 -17.26 5.57 3.62
N VAL A 449 -17.12 5.35 2.30
CA VAL A 449 -15.89 5.60 1.54
C VAL A 449 -16.23 6.03 0.12
N TRP A 450 -15.62 7.12 -0.34
CA TRP A 450 -15.75 7.61 -1.71
C TRP A 450 -14.42 7.47 -2.43
N PHE A 451 -14.30 6.47 -3.30
CA PHE A 451 -13.10 6.25 -4.12
C PHE A 451 -13.07 7.23 -5.28
N LEU A 452 -11.87 7.73 -5.59
CA LEU A 452 -11.62 8.66 -6.66
C LEU A 452 -11.13 7.91 -7.90
N GLU A 453 -11.53 8.39 -9.07
CA GLU A 453 -10.99 7.96 -10.36
C GLU A 453 -9.96 8.99 -10.85
N GLU A 454 -10.32 10.28 -10.78
CA GLU A 454 -9.47 11.39 -11.21
C GLU A 454 -9.61 12.60 -10.28
N VAL A 455 -8.54 13.38 -10.18
CA VAL A 455 -8.52 14.67 -9.49
C VAL A 455 -7.91 15.69 -10.44
N ASN A 456 -8.69 16.69 -10.86
CA ASN A 456 -8.28 17.72 -11.83
C ASN A 456 -7.71 17.15 -13.15
N GLY A 457 -8.21 15.98 -13.59
CA GLY A 457 -7.75 15.28 -14.80
C GLY A 457 -6.51 14.39 -14.59
N THR A 458 -5.95 14.34 -13.38
CA THR A 458 -4.89 13.40 -13.01
C THR A 458 -5.49 12.14 -12.41
N LYS A 459 -5.00 10.96 -12.82
CA LYS A 459 -5.47 9.67 -12.27
C LYS A 459 -5.21 9.58 -10.76
N ALA A 460 -6.23 9.18 -10.00
CA ALA A 460 -6.19 9.07 -8.55
C ALA A 460 -5.18 8.01 -8.02
N ASN A 461 -4.63 7.17 -8.91
CA ASN A 461 -3.56 6.22 -8.59
C ASN A 461 -2.20 6.91 -8.40
N ASN A 462 -1.97 8.08 -9.02
CA ASN A 462 -0.71 8.82 -8.98
C ASN A 462 -0.74 9.87 -7.86
N ILE A 463 -0.63 9.43 -6.60
CA ILE A 463 -0.78 10.31 -5.41
C ILE A 463 0.14 11.53 -5.48
N ARG A 464 1.41 11.34 -5.88
CA ARG A 464 2.40 12.43 -5.93
C ARG A 464 1.97 13.55 -6.87
N GLU A 465 1.48 13.17 -8.03
CA GLU A 465 1.03 14.08 -9.09
C GLU A 465 -0.27 14.78 -8.68
N VAL A 466 -1.23 14.04 -8.12
CA VAL A 466 -2.48 14.60 -7.58
C VAL A 466 -2.20 15.64 -6.49
N MET A 467 -1.29 15.34 -5.56
CA MET A 467 -0.92 16.28 -4.49
C MET A 467 -0.17 17.52 -5.02
N GLU A 468 0.60 17.39 -6.10
CA GLU A 468 1.27 18.51 -6.75
C GLU A 468 0.26 19.42 -7.47
N VAL A 469 -0.72 18.84 -8.16
CA VAL A 469 -1.82 19.58 -8.78
C VAL A 469 -2.65 20.32 -7.74
N LEU A 470 -3.07 19.65 -6.66
CA LEU A 470 -3.86 20.27 -5.59
C LEU A 470 -3.11 21.40 -4.85
N LYS A 471 -1.77 21.36 -4.80
CA LYS A 471 -0.97 22.46 -4.24
C LYS A 471 -0.98 23.70 -5.14
N ARG A 472 -1.06 23.52 -6.46
CA ARG A 472 -0.95 24.59 -7.45
C ARG A 472 -2.29 25.15 -7.93
N THR A 473 -3.41 24.48 -7.66
CA THR A 473 -4.73 24.91 -8.13
C THR A 473 -5.57 25.59 -7.04
N LEU A 474 -6.43 26.53 -7.43
CA LEU A 474 -7.47 27.11 -6.56
C LEU A 474 -8.79 26.33 -6.64
N ASN A 475 -9.00 25.58 -7.72
CA ASN A 475 -10.16 24.73 -7.94
C ASN A 475 -9.72 23.27 -7.95
N ALA A 476 -10.50 22.41 -7.30
CA ALA A 476 -10.29 20.97 -7.28
C ALA A 476 -11.58 20.26 -7.69
N ARG A 477 -11.49 19.50 -8.79
CA ARG A 477 -12.52 18.62 -9.32
C ARG A 477 -12.15 17.18 -8.99
N PHE A 478 -12.91 16.58 -8.10
CA PHE A 478 -12.81 15.19 -7.71
C PHE A 478 -13.84 14.37 -8.49
N VAL A 479 -13.42 13.38 -9.26
CA VAL A 479 -14.31 12.46 -9.98
C VAL A 479 -14.37 11.15 -9.22
N PHE A 480 -15.58 10.72 -8.87
CA PHE A 480 -15.81 9.50 -8.08
C PHE A 480 -15.89 8.27 -8.98
N ARG A 481 -15.31 7.18 -8.50
CA ARG A 481 -15.41 5.86 -9.13
C ARG A 481 -16.79 5.25 -8.81
N LYS A 482 -17.50 4.83 -9.84
CA LYS A 482 -18.85 4.21 -9.73
C LYS A 482 -18.84 2.83 -9.10
#